data_AF-A0A0R2MSH8-F1
#
_entry.id   AF-A0A0R2MSH8-F1
#
_cell.length_a   1.000
_cell.length_b   1.000
_cell.length_c   1.000
_cell.angle_alpha   90.00
_cell.angle_beta   90.00
_cell.angle_gamma   90.00
#
_symmetry.space_group_name_H-M   'P 1'
#
loop_
_entity.id
_entity.type
_entity.pdbx_description
1 polymer ?
#
loop_
_entity_poly.entity_id
_entity_poly.type
_entity_poly.pdbx_seq_one_letter_code
_entity_poly.pdbx_strand_id
1 'polypeptide(L)'
;MSEVIVDGKIYEIVKDATTDIETVYGQNDMLQTFPILAVTGTGRSVENGNLYEIIWHLDEQDASLLSDDASDWVSDWGTADEAVELED
;
A
#
# COMPACT_ATOMS: atom_id res chain seq x y z
N MET A 1 4.14 -9.97 -7.65
CA MET A 1 3.33 -9.44 -8.79
C MET A 1 4.21 -8.53 -9.63
N SER A 2 3.83 -8.15 -10.86
CA SER A 2 4.72 -7.34 -11.70
C SER A 2 4.34 -5.87 -11.77
N GLU A 3 3.05 -5.54 -11.76
CA GLU A 3 2.56 -4.17 -11.97
C GLU A 3 1.35 -3.88 -11.08
N VAL A 4 1.22 -2.64 -10.62
CA VAL A 4 0.15 -2.14 -9.75
C VAL A 4 -0.32 -0.78 -10.23
N ILE A 5 -1.63 -0.53 -10.13
CA ILE A 5 -2.26 0.74 -10.55
C ILE A 5 -2.66 1.54 -9.31
N VAL A 6 -2.22 2.79 -9.23
CA VAL A 6 -2.61 3.75 -8.18
C VAL A 6 -3.05 5.05 -8.83
N ASP A 7 -4.27 5.50 -8.55
CA ASP A 7 -4.88 6.71 -9.16
C ASP A 7 -4.74 6.78 -10.70
N GLY A 8 -4.80 5.61 -11.37
CA GLY A 8 -4.66 5.50 -12.82
C GLY A 8 -3.22 5.53 -13.35
N LYS A 9 -2.21 5.62 -12.48
CA LYS A 9 -0.79 5.49 -12.81
C LYS A 9 -0.30 4.07 -12.60
N ILE A 10 0.64 3.63 -13.41
CA ILE A 10 1.20 2.26 -13.37
C ILE A 10 2.57 2.27 -12.71
N TYR A 11 2.76 1.33 -11.79
CA TYR A 11 4.00 1.10 -11.05
C TYR A 11 4.46 -0.34 -11.23
N GLU A 12 5.71 -0.55 -11.59
CA GLU A 12 6.35 -1.87 -11.61
C GLU A 12 6.79 -2.23 -10.19
N ILE A 13 6.32 -3.36 -9.65
CA ILE A 13 6.69 -3.79 -8.30
C ILE A 13 8.14 -4.28 -8.30
N VAL A 14 8.98 -3.55 -7.57
CA VAL A 14 10.40 -3.86 -7.36
C VAL A 14 10.57 -4.71 -6.10
N LYS A 15 9.74 -4.46 -5.08
CA LYS A 15 9.69 -5.22 -3.83
C LYS A 15 8.23 -5.46 -3.48
N ASP A 16 7.83 -6.73 -3.45
CA ASP A 16 6.47 -7.11 -3.05
C ASP A 16 6.18 -6.63 -1.62
N ALA A 17 4.91 -6.30 -1.34
CA ALA A 17 4.48 -6.02 0.01
C ALA A 17 4.71 -7.24 0.90
N THR A 18 5.23 -7.02 2.11
CA THR A 18 5.37 -8.09 3.09
C THR A 18 4.06 -8.26 3.87
N THR A 19 3.99 -9.34 4.66
CA THR A 19 2.89 -9.55 5.62
C THR A 19 3.01 -8.64 6.86
N ASP A 20 3.98 -7.71 6.87
CA ASP A 20 4.17 -6.78 7.98
C ASP A 20 3.12 -5.68 7.86
N ILE A 21 2.08 -5.79 8.68
CA ILE A 21 1.02 -4.79 8.74
C ILE A 21 1.55 -3.58 9.49
N GLU A 22 1.50 -2.43 8.83
CA GLU A 22 1.88 -1.15 9.37
C GLU A 22 0.64 -0.31 9.65
N THR A 23 0.81 0.69 10.53
CA THR A 23 -0.21 1.69 10.79
C THR A 23 0.14 2.96 10.04
N VAL A 24 -0.66 3.29 9.04
CA VAL A 24 -0.57 4.54 8.28
C VAL A 24 -1.69 5.50 8.70
N TYR A 25 -1.52 6.76 8.37
CA TYR A 25 -2.53 7.79 8.61
C TYR A 25 -2.84 8.44 7.27
N GLY A 26 -4.13 8.52 6.93
CA GLY A 26 -4.53 9.18 5.69
C GLY A 26 -4.04 10.63 5.66
N GLN A 27 -3.68 11.14 4.48
CA GLN A 27 -3.11 12.49 4.32
C GLN A 27 -3.91 13.62 5.01
N ASN A 28 -5.23 13.46 5.18
CA ASN A 28 -6.10 14.46 5.80
C ASN A 28 -6.22 14.31 7.33
N ASP A 29 -5.71 13.24 7.93
CA ASP A 29 -5.73 13.01 9.37
C ASP A 29 -4.47 13.55 10.04
N MET A 30 -4.31 14.88 10.01
CA MET A 30 -3.17 15.58 10.64
C MET A 30 -3.06 15.32 12.15
N LEU A 31 -4.15 14.89 12.80
CA LEU A 31 -4.18 14.59 14.22
C LEU A 31 -3.90 13.12 14.52
N GLN A 32 -3.66 12.28 13.50
CA GLN A 32 -3.37 10.85 13.65
C GLN A 32 -4.39 10.13 14.54
N THR A 33 -5.66 10.50 14.40
CA THR A 33 -6.75 10.03 15.25
C THR A 33 -7.39 8.74 14.73
N PHE A 34 -7.27 8.47 13.44
CA PHE A 34 -7.87 7.33 12.74
C PHE A 34 -6.76 6.55 12.03
N PRO A 35 -6.04 5.68 12.76
CA PRO A 35 -5.06 4.80 12.15
C PRO A 35 -5.72 3.87 11.12
N ILE A 36 -5.07 3.70 9.98
CA ILE A 36 -5.44 2.76 8.93
C ILE A 36 -4.39 1.65 8.94
N LEU A 37 -4.83 0.40 8.97
CA LEU A 37 -3.93 -0.73 8.79
C LEU A 37 -3.61 -0.85 7.31
N ALA A 38 -2.34 -1.00 6.99
CA ALA A 38 -1.87 -1.12 5.63
C ALA A 38 -0.71 -2.09 5.51
N VAL A 39 -0.48 -2.55 4.30
CA VAL A 39 0.75 -3.26 3.90
C VAL A 39 1.45 -2.42 2.85
N THR A 40 2.78 -2.40 2.90
CA THR A 40 3.60 -1.53 2.04
C THR A 40 4.55 -2.34 1.17
N GLY A 41 4.63 -1.95 -0.10
CA GLY A 41 5.58 -2.47 -1.08
C GLY A 41 6.36 -1.34 -1.72
N THR A 42 7.34 -1.68 -2.56
CA THR A 42 8.09 -0.67 -3.34
C THR A 42 7.84 -0.86 -4.82
N GLY A 43 7.32 0.18 -5.45
CA GLY A 43 7.09 0.27 -6.88
C GLY A 43 8.01 1.27 -7.55
N ARG A 44 8.27 1.08 -8.85
CA ARG A 44 8.88 2.07 -9.72
C ARG A 44 7.83 2.59 -10.68
N SER A 45 7.65 3.92 -10.74
CA SER A 45 6.71 4.50 -11.69
C SER A 45 7.19 4.28 -13.12
N VAL A 46 6.29 3.81 -13.99
CA VAL A 46 6.57 3.65 -15.42
C VAL A 46 6.71 5.01 -16.12
N GLU A 47 6.11 6.07 -15.58
CA GLU A 47 6.10 7.40 -16.20
C GLU A 47 7.41 8.17 -16.00
N ASN A 48 7.98 8.15 -14.80
CA ASN A 48 9.17 8.93 -14.45
C ASN A 48 10.38 8.08 -14.00
N GLY A 49 10.19 6.80 -13.72
CA GLY A 49 11.25 5.90 -13.25
C GLY A 49 11.63 6.05 -11.77
N ASN A 50 10.99 6.96 -11.03
CA ASN A 50 11.23 7.18 -9.61
C ASN A 50 10.64 6.04 -8.77
N LEU A 51 11.18 5.85 -7.56
CA LEU A 51 10.69 4.86 -6.62
C LEU A 51 9.57 5.44 -5.75
N TYR A 52 8.57 4.62 -5.50
CA TYR A 52 7.41 4.95 -4.69
C TYR A 52 7.16 3.83 -3.69
N GLU A 53 6.76 4.21 -2.48
CA GLU A 53 6.11 3.32 -1.54
C GLU A 53 4.66 3.15 -1.96
N ILE A 54 4.24 1.91 -2.18
CA ILE A 54 2.89 1.55 -2.59
C ILE A 54 2.16 1.01 -1.37
N ILE A 55 1.00 1.57 -1.07
CA ILE A 55 0.26 1.33 0.17
C ILE A 55 -1.11 0.74 -0.17
N TRP A 56 -1.41 -0.41 0.41
CA TRP A 56 -2.73 -1.04 0.36
C TRP A 56 -3.39 -0.94 1.72
N HIS A 57 -4.56 -0.32 1.77
CA HIS A 57 -5.38 -0.29 2.97
C HIS A 57 -6.07 -1.63 3.19
N LEU A 58 -6.16 -2.03 4.45
CA LEU A 58 -6.84 -3.26 4.84
C LEU A 58 -8.29 -2.93 5.21
N ASP A 59 -9.23 -3.73 4.70
CA ASP A 59 -10.68 -3.52 4.87
C ASP A 59 -11.15 -3.65 6.33
N GLU A 60 -10.43 -4.42 7.15
CA GLU A 60 -10.74 -4.61 8.56
C GLU A 60 -9.78 -3.81 9.44
N GLN A 61 -10.29 -2.75 10.09
CA GLN A 61 -9.55 -1.86 10.99
C GLN A 61 -9.04 -2.54 12.28
N ASP A 62 -9.16 -3.87 12.38
CA ASP A 62 -8.83 -4.66 13.54
C ASP A 62 -7.76 -5.70 13.17
N ALA A 63 -6.50 -5.45 13.54
CA ALA A 63 -5.39 -6.37 13.28
C ALA A 63 -5.62 -7.76 13.93
N SER A 64 -6.55 -7.85 14.87
CA SER A 64 -6.98 -9.07 15.54
C SER A 64 -7.92 -9.95 14.71
N LEU A 65 -8.47 -9.41 13.62
CA LEU A 65 -9.38 -10.11 12.70
C LEU A 65 -8.69 -10.53 11.39
N LEU A 66 -7.54 -9.94 11.07
CA LEU A 66 -6.76 -10.28 9.88
C LEU A 66 -6.28 -11.75 9.99
N SER A 67 -6.64 -12.57 9.00
CA SER A 67 -6.21 -13.97 8.90
C SER A 67 -4.69 -14.04 8.68
N ASP A 68 -4.05 -15.21 8.82
CA ASP A 68 -2.62 -15.34 8.47
C ASP A 68 -2.35 -15.22 6.94
N ASP A 69 -3.39 -15.14 6.11
CA ASP A 69 -3.31 -15.11 4.65
C ASP A 69 -3.51 -13.68 4.11
N ALA A 70 -2.44 -13.08 3.59
CA ALA A 70 -2.46 -11.74 3.04
C ALA A 70 -3.43 -11.55 1.86
N SER A 71 -3.82 -12.63 1.18
CA SER A 71 -4.82 -12.56 0.10
C SER A 71 -6.22 -12.25 0.59
N ASP A 72 -6.51 -12.46 1.88
CA ASP A 72 -7.79 -12.11 2.51
C ASP A 72 -7.84 -10.63 2.92
N TRP A 73 -6.70 -9.92 2.97
CA TRP A 73 -6.63 -8.55 3.50
C TRP A 73 -6.83 -7.49 2.41
N VAL A 74 -6.43 -7.81 1.17
CA VAL A 74 -6.50 -6.91 0.02
C VAL A 74 -7.31 -7.59 -1.07
N SER A 75 -8.46 -7.00 -1.40
CA SER A 75 -9.40 -7.55 -2.38
C SER A 75 -8.86 -7.56 -3.83
N ASP A 76 -7.95 -6.64 -4.16
CA ASP A 76 -7.25 -6.60 -5.44
C ASP A 76 -5.81 -6.09 -5.27
N TRP A 77 -4.84 -6.98 -5.38
CA TRP A 77 -3.42 -6.61 -5.32
C TRP A 77 -2.89 -5.93 -6.59
N GLY A 78 -3.66 -5.91 -7.68
CA GLY A 78 -3.35 -5.18 -8.91
C GLY A 78 -3.64 -3.69 -8.83
N THR A 79 -4.38 -3.25 -7.80
CA THR A 79 -4.65 -1.84 -7.50
C THR A 79 -4.19 -1.52 -6.08
N ALA A 80 -3.67 -0.33 -5.82
CA ALA A 80 -3.38 0.12 -4.46
C ALA A 80 -4.04 1.47 -4.17
N ASP A 81 -4.13 1.81 -2.89
CA ASP A 81 -4.79 3.01 -2.42
C ASP A 81 -3.91 4.25 -2.57
N GLU A 82 -2.62 4.15 -2.20
CA GLU A 82 -1.70 5.28 -2.21
C GLU A 82 -0.32 4.91 -2.78
N ALA A 83 0.33 5.91 -3.37
CA ALA A 83 1.70 5.83 -3.87
C ALA A 83 2.46 7.09 -3.44
N VAL A 84 3.42 6.93 -2.52
CA VAL A 84 4.21 8.02 -1.94
C VAL A 84 5.61 7.98 -2.54
N GLU A 85 6.06 9.10 -3.11
CA GLU A 85 7.40 9.17 -3.68
C GLU A 85 8.45 9.01 -2.57
N LEU A 86 9.40 8.08 -2.77
CA LEU A 86 10.52 7.92 -1.86
C LEU A 86 11.56 8.97 -2.20
N GLU A 87 11.80 9.90 -1.27
CA GLU A 87 12.95 10.81 -1.35
C GLU A 87 14.24 10.03 -1.03
N ASP A 88 15.26 10.16 -1.89
CA ASP A 88 16.59 9.54 -1.77
C ASP A 88 17.36 10.03 -0.52
#